data_AF-A0A9W8WCC5-F1
#
_entry.id   AF-A0A9W8WCC5-F1
#
_cell.length_a   1.000
_cell.length_b   1.000
_cell.length_c   1.000
_cell.angle_alpha   90.00
_cell.angle_beta   90.00
_cell.angle_gamma   90.00
#
_symmetry.space_group_name_H-M   'P 1'
#
loop_
_entity.id
_entity.type
_entity.pdbx_description
1 polymer ?
#
loop_
_entity_poly.entity_id
_entity_poly.type
_entity_poly.pdbx_seq_one_letter_code
_entity_poly.pdbx_strand_id
1 'polypeptide(L)' 'MPKSAPTTTIRDDHKYWKCQQFFINDKTCNERNELSEKQCPACGSKRDVNDEALDVYMRKIGTLFKTDANGTEWWQYNS' A
#
# COMPACT_ATOMS: atom_id res chain seq x y z
N MET A 1 6.66 -17.64 2.06
CA MET A 1 6.49 -17.24 3.47
C MET A 1 4.99 -17.15 3.74
N PRO A 2 4.49 -17.67 4.86
CA PRO A 2 3.09 -17.45 5.24
C PRO A 2 2.82 -15.95 5.36
N LYS A 3 1.62 -15.50 5.06
CA LYS A 3 1.19 -14.10 5.27
C LYS A 3 0.48 -14.02 6.62
N SER A 4 0.60 -12.88 7.31
CA SER A 4 -0.17 -12.63 8.52
C SER A 4 -1.67 -12.51 8.20
N ALA A 5 -2.51 -12.58 9.23
CA ALA A 5 -3.87 -12.09 9.11
C ALA A 5 -3.85 -10.58 8.75
N PRO A 6 -4.82 -10.07 7.96
CA PRO A 6 -4.96 -8.64 7.74
C PRO A 6 -5.18 -7.90 9.06
N THR A 7 -4.59 -6.71 9.19
CA THR A 7 -4.68 -5.88 10.39
C THR A 7 -4.78 -4.40 10.04
N THR A 8 -5.46 -3.63 10.88
CA THR A 8 -5.47 -2.16 10.82
C THR A 8 -4.27 -1.53 11.52
N THR A 9 -3.51 -2.33 12.28
CA THR A 9 -2.29 -1.88 12.94
C THR A 9 -1.17 -1.77 11.91
N ILE A 10 -0.65 -0.56 11.74
CA ILE A 10 0.53 -0.32 10.91
C ILE A 10 1.75 -0.95 11.59
N ARG A 11 2.49 -1.77 10.85
CA ARG A 11 3.71 -2.41 11.35
C ARG A 11 4.83 -1.38 11.44
N ASP A 12 5.69 -1.49 12.45
CA ASP A 12 6.71 -0.47 12.73
C ASP A 12 7.66 -0.18 11.56
N ASP A 13 7.95 -1.20 10.74
CA ASP A 13 8.83 -1.11 9.58
C ASP A 13 8.10 -0.67 8.30
N HIS A 14 6.78 -0.52 8.29
CA HIS A 14 6.02 0.00 7.15
C HIS A 14 6.20 1.52 7.08
N LYS A 15 7.05 1.98 6.16
CA LYS A 15 7.40 3.41 6.00
C LYS A 15 6.91 4.00 4.69
N TYR A 16 6.77 3.17 3.66
CA TYR A 16 6.38 3.61 2.32
C TYR A 16 5.29 2.71 1.76
N TRP A 17 4.60 3.18 0.73
CA TRP A 17 3.71 2.35 -0.07
C TRP A 17 3.99 2.52 -1.55
N LYS A 18 3.80 1.45 -2.32
CA LYS A 18 3.89 1.50 -3.79
C LYS A 18 2.49 1.53 -4.37
N CYS A 19 2.20 2.56 -5.16
CA CYS A 19 0.95 2.68 -5.89
C CYS A 19 0.88 1.58 -6.96
N GLN A 20 -0.13 0.72 -6.86
CA GLN A 20 -0.48 -0.30 -7.83
C GLN A 20 -1.78 0.03 -8.57
N GLN A 21 -2.26 1.26 -8.43
CA GLN A 21 -3.45 1.74 -9.13
C GLN A 21 -3.17 1.97 -10.62
N PHE A 22 -4.21 1.83 -11.43
CA PHE A 22 -4.16 2.13 -12.85
C PHE A 22 -3.89 3.62 -13.07
N PHE A 23 -2.97 3.88 -13.99
CA PHE A 23 -2.58 5.18 -14.50
C PHE A 23 -3.01 5.30 -15.96
N ILE A 24 -3.02 6.53 -16.46
CA ILE A 24 -3.39 6.87 -17.84
C ILE A 24 -2.66 5.93 -18.83
N ASN A 25 -3.40 5.43 -19.82
CA ASN A 25 -2.97 4.44 -20.82
C ASN A 25 -2.79 3.00 -20.29
N ASP A 26 -3.66 2.56 -19.38
CA ASP A 26 -3.74 1.17 -18.87
C ASP A 26 -2.47 0.63 -18.21
N LYS A 27 -1.56 1.52 -17.79
CA LYS A 27 -0.33 1.14 -17.10
C LYS A 27 -0.50 1.28 -15.59
N THR A 28 0.10 0.39 -14.82
CA THR A 28 0.19 0.56 -13.36
C THR A 28 1.13 1.73 -13.01
N CYS A 29 0.73 2.58 -12.05
CA CYS A 29 1.50 3.76 -11.65
C CYS A 29 2.91 3.42 -11.14
N ASN A 30 3.04 2.49 -10.19
CA ASN A 30 4.29 2.04 -9.58
C ASN A 30 5.08 3.08 -8.75
N GLU A 31 4.55 4.28 -8.55
CA GLU A 31 5.16 5.31 -7.71
C GLU A 31 5.31 4.85 -6.26
N ARG A 32 6.39 5.27 -5.60
CA ARG A 32 6.65 4.97 -4.19
C ARG A 32 6.43 6.24 -3.37
N ASN A 33 5.57 6.14 -2.38
CA ASN A 33 5.10 7.27 -1.61
C ASN A 33 5.37 7.06 -0.12
N GLU A 34 5.59 8.14 0.62
CA GLU A 34 5.65 8.11 2.09
C GLU A 34 4.33 7.56 2.65
N LEU A 35 4.37 6.80 3.76
CA LEU A 35 3.16 6.22 4.35
C LEU A 35 2.14 7.29 4.80
N SER A 36 2.61 8.50 5.13
CA SER A 36 1.74 9.64 5.45
C SER A 36 0.87 10.09 4.28
N GLU A 37 1.31 9.86 3.04
CA GLU A 37 0.58 10.25 1.83
C GLU A 37 -0.56 9.26 1.57
N LYS A 38 -1.80 9.74 1.67
CA LYS A 38 -3.01 8.93 1.39
C LYS A 38 -3.40 8.92 -0.09
N GLN A 39 -2.77 9.77 -0.90
CA GLN A 39 -3.01 9.89 -2.33
C GLN A 39 -1.67 9.91 -3.05
N CYS A 40 -1.55 9.18 -4.15
CA CYS A 40 -0.35 9.16 -4.97
C CYS A 40 -0.19 10.53 -5.67
N PRO A 41 0.88 11.30 -5.43
CA PRO A 41 1.08 12.59 -6.07
C PRO A 41 1.30 12.48 -7.58
N ALA A 42 1.80 11.34 -8.07
CA ALA A 42 2.11 11.12 -9.48
C ALA A 42 0.85 10.82 -10.33
N CYS A 43 -0.06 9.98 -9.83
CA CYS A 43 -1.26 9.58 -10.58
C CYS A 43 -2.58 10.14 -10.05
N GLY A 44 -2.56 10.77 -8.87
CA GLY A 44 -3.77 11.26 -8.20
C GLY A 44 -4.66 10.17 -7.61
N SER A 45 -4.36 8.88 -7.82
CA SER A 45 -5.13 7.78 -7.23
C SER A 45 -4.95 7.74 -5.72
N LYS A 46 -6.02 7.44 -4.99
CA LYS A 46 -5.95 7.17 -3.55
C LYS A 46 -5.17 5.88 -3.33
N ARG A 47 -4.53 5.79 -2.16
CA ARG A 47 -3.98 4.52 -1.69
C ARG A 47 -5.13 3.53 -1.49
N ASP A 48 -5.06 2.38 -2.14
CA ASP A 48 -6.17 1.43 -2.16
C ASP A 48 -5.69 -0.02 -2.34
N VAL A 49 -6.65 -0.94 -2.36
CA VAL A 49 -6.44 -2.39 -2.45
C VAL A 49 -5.42 -2.72 -3.55
N ASN A 50 -4.52 -3.65 -3.22
CA ASN A 50 -3.34 -4.10 -3.97
C ASN A 50 -2.09 -3.22 -3.89
N ASP A 51 -2.16 -2.02 -3.30
CA ASP A 51 -0.95 -1.23 -3.05
C ASP A 51 0.01 -1.97 -2.11
N GLU A 52 1.31 -1.84 -2.37
CA GLU A 52 2.32 -2.61 -1.64
C GLU A 52 2.81 -1.84 -0.42
N ALA A 53 2.87 -2.49 0.74
CA ALA A 53 3.57 -1.95 1.89
C ALA A 53 5.07 -2.17 1.72
N LEU A 54 5.86 -1.11 1.94
CA LEU A 54 7.30 -1.12 1.78
C LEU A 54 8.00 -0.68 3.07
N ASP A 55 9.17 -1.26 3.32
CA ASP A 55 10.06 -0.83 4.39
C ASP A 55 11.00 0.32 3.97
N VAL A 56 11.83 0.77 4.91
CA VAL A 56 12.88 1.79 4.69
C VAL A 56 13.85 1.44 3.55
N TYR A 57 14.01 0.16 3.22
CA TYR A 57 14.86 -0.31 2.13
C TYR A 57 14.07 -0.52 0.82
N MET A 58 12.82 -0.04 0.76
CA MET A 58 11.90 -0.20 -0.37
C MET A 58 11.57 -1.67 -0.69
N ARG A 59 11.69 -2.56 0.31
CA ARG A 59 11.37 -3.98 0.16
C ARG A 59 9.90 -4.19 0.45
N LYS A 60 9.24 -5.01 -0.36
CA LYS A 60 7.84 -5.38 -0.14
C LYS A 60 7.69 -6.20 1.14
N ILE A 61 6.92 -5.65 2.07
CA ILE A 61 6.61 -6.26 3.35
C ILE A 61 5.14 -6.60 3.51
N GLY A 62 4.28 -6.18 2.57
CA GLY A 62 2.85 -6.47 2.64
C GLY A 62 2.07 -5.91 1.47
N THR A 63 0.75 -5.99 1.58
CA THR A 63 -0.19 -5.48 0.58
C THR A 63 -1.45 -4.97 1.28
N LEU A 64 -2.02 -3.87 0.79
CA LEU A 64 -3.31 -3.38 1.24
C LEU A 64 -4.38 -4.36 0.77
N PHE A 65 -4.94 -5.11 1.72
CA PHE A 65 -5.82 -6.24 1.43
C PHE A 65 -7.26 -5.78 1.26
N LYS A 66 -7.69 -4.81 2.06
CA LYS A 66 -9.05 -4.29 2.06
C LYS A 66 -9.08 -2.85 2.55
N THR A 67 -9.95 -2.06 1.95
CA THR A 67 -10.41 -0.77 2.49
C THR A 67 -11.91 -0.93 2.78
N ASP A 68 -12.39 -0.48 3.94
CA ASP A 68 -13.83 -0.45 4.21
C ASP A 68 -14.49 0.86 3.76
N ALA A 69 -15.83 0.96 3.90
CA ALA A 69 -16.59 2.14 3.48
C ALA A 69 -16.22 3.42 4.23
N ASN A 70 -15.57 3.31 5.40
CA ASN A 70 -15.09 4.45 6.19
C ASN A 70 -13.65 4.84 5.85
N GLY A 71 -13.00 4.13 4.92
CA GLY A 71 -11.60 4.33 4.57
C GLY A 71 -10.61 3.63 5.50
N THR A 72 -11.06 2.69 6.34
CA THR A 72 -10.17 1.90 7.20
C THR A 72 -9.35 0.93 6.35
N GLU A 73 -8.04 1.09 6.39
CA GLU A 73 -7.08 0.24 5.67
C GLU A 73 -6.75 -1.02 6.48
N TRP A 74 -6.87 -2.19 5.85
CA TRP A 74 -6.46 -3.48 6.39
C TRP A 74 -5.28 -4.01 5.58
N TRP A 75 -4.10 -4.01 6.19
CA TRP A 75 -2.85 -4.46 5.58
C TRP A 75 -2.57 -5.91 5.90
N GLN A 76 -2.19 -6.70 4.89
CA GLN A 76 -1.71 -8.06 5.05
C GLN A 76 -0.19 -8.08 4.87
N TYR A 77 0.54 -8.35 5.96
CA TYR A 77 2.00 -8.35 5.95
C TYR A 77 2.58 -9.75 5.67
N ASN A 78 3.80 -9.77 5.15
CA ASN A 78 4.61 -10.97 5.00
C ASN A 78 5.16 -11.37 6.39
N SER A 79 5.17 -12.66 6.70
CA SER A 79 5.82 -13.18 7.92
C SER A 79 7.34 -13.13 7.82
#